data_AF-A0A7C1N061-F1
#
_entry.id   AF-A0A7C1N061-F1
#
_cell.length_a   1.000
_cell.length_b   1.000
_cell.length_c   1.000
_cell.angle_alpha   90.00
_cell.angle_beta   90.00
_cell.angle_gamma   90.00
#
_symmetry.space_group_name_H-M   'P 1'
#
loop_
_entity.id
_entity.type
_entity.pdbx_description
1 polymer ?
#
loop_
_entity_poly.entity_id
_entity_poly.type
_entity_poly.pdbx_seq_one_letter_code
_entity_poly.pdbx_strand_id
1 'polypeptide(L)'
;MDYINSRNTYFAKPKDDPKDRIEIEIGDSKENDFYPQLKISRWDNEANFSVRLKHSEINPKVSKSGEKIKWKGDKIDAELYKLENGHEFEIILKEKPTTNKIEFTIQDKDVEYFYQPELTQEEKDSGAIRPENVIGSYAVYAKSNKVNYVGGKEYKCGKIGHIYRPKIIDSAGTEVWGDLNIENGIMSVAIPQDFLDNAVYPVRHAAGATFGYTSIGGDSGSIFSGTIGTKFTGSAGTLTSISVYNERGHNRDNKIKCALFKVSDNSFVTNSGSSEETGEQIPGWDNLSVALTPTITAIDYFVTAMIGPYNVPTDAVRLYYDSGDTGQTWEEQMVYGPWPATIFNEFEVDRKYSIYCTYTASGPTYTLTTEVGTFTLSGKATVLKVSRKMVASVGTFALTGIAASLKVARKLTASVGTFNLTGIAAGLFKGYVLVASVGVFTLTGVSAGLKIARKLTASVGTFTLTGINTGLKIARKLTATTGVFVLTGIDVVLTYTAISIVARKFIRSKRKSLQHYIRKPR
;
A
#
# COMPACT_ATOMS: atom_id res chain seq x y z
N MET A 1 12.31 6.58 28.80
CA MET A 1 12.30 7.46 27.61
C MET A 1 12.06 8.86 28.08
N ASP A 2 12.96 9.80 27.80
CA ASP A 2 12.84 11.13 28.40
C ASP A 2 11.92 12.05 27.59
N TYR A 3 10.90 12.58 28.26
CA TYR A 3 10.08 13.66 27.71
C TYR A 3 10.88 14.95 27.57
N ILE A 4 10.83 15.55 26.38
CA ILE A 4 11.36 16.88 26.10
C ILE A 4 10.26 17.90 26.40
N ASN A 5 10.53 18.87 27.27
CA ASN A 5 9.60 19.95 27.57
C ASN A 5 9.83 21.14 26.61
N SER A 6 8.76 21.70 26.07
CA SER A 6 8.75 22.99 25.39
C SER A 6 7.48 23.76 25.75
N ARG A 7 7.63 24.96 26.33
CA ARG A 7 6.52 25.91 26.58
C ARG A 7 5.27 25.26 27.18
N ASN A 8 5.44 24.49 28.26
CA ASN A 8 4.37 23.77 28.99
C ASN A 8 3.81 22.52 28.29
N THR A 9 4.46 22.01 27.24
CA THR A 9 4.07 20.75 26.59
C THR A 9 5.23 19.76 26.60
N TYR A 10 4.92 18.47 26.75
CA TYR A 10 5.91 17.40 26.82
C TYR A 10 5.81 16.51 25.59
N PHE A 11 6.96 16.21 24.97
CA PHE A 11 7.03 15.41 23.76
C PHE A 11 7.86 14.15 23.96
N ALA A 12 7.43 13.05 23.34
CA ALA A 12 8.19 11.81 23.27
C ALA A 12 8.01 11.13 21.90
N LYS A 13 8.93 10.24 21.54
CA LYS A 13 8.90 9.45 20.31
C LYS A 13 9.04 7.95 20.58
N PRO A 14 8.03 7.28 21.15
CA PRO A 14 8.14 5.88 21.57
C PRO A 14 8.76 4.95 20.53
N LYS A 15 8.56 5.28 19.25
CA LYS A 15 9.26 4.72 18.11
C LYS A 15 9.74 5.84 17.18
N ASP A 16 11.06 6.00 17.02
CA ASP A 16 11.66 7.00 16.11
C ASP A 16 12.22 6.35 14.83
N ASP A 17 11.40 5.52 14.19
CA ASP A 17 11.68 4.96 12.87
C ASP A 17 10.91 5.77 11.82
N PRO A 18 11.55 6.43 10.84
CA PRO A 18 10.86 7.19 9.79
C PRO A 18 9.80 6.40 9.01
N LYS A 19 9.87 5.06 9.00
CA LYS A 19 8.87 4.22 8.34
C LYS A 19 7.61 3.99 9.17
N ASP A 20 7.70 4.04 10.49
CA ASP A 20 6.61 3.77 11.42
C ASP A 20 6.79 4.58 12.71
N ARG A 21 6.97 5.89 12.56
CA ARG A 21 7.24 6.79 13.68
C ARG A 21 5.98 6.97 14.51
N ILE A 22 6.14 6.91 15.83
CA ILE A 22 5.11 7.23 16.81
C ILE A 22 5.58 8.43 17.61
N GLU A 23 4.74 9.46 17.69
CA GLU A 23 5.02 10.70 18.40
C GLU A 23 3.91 11.00 19.39
N ILE A 24 4.31 11.48 20.55
CA ILE A 24 3.45 11.76 21.69
C ILE A 24 3.61 13.21 22.08
N GLU A 25 2.47 13.83 22.37
CA GLU A 25 2.36 15.17 22.89
C GLU A 25 1.43 15.12 24.12
N ILE A 26 1.96 15.48 25.29
CA ILE A 26 1.23 15.63 26.56
C ILE A 26 1.16 17.11 26.90
N GLY A 27 -0.06 17.64 26.97
CA GLY A 27 -0.32 19.07 26.93
C GLY A 27 -0.98 19.48 25.61
N ASP A 28 -0.91 20.77 25.30
CA ASP A 28 -1.32 21.29 24.01
C ASP A 28 -0.32 22.36 23.56
N SER A 29 0.47 22.03 22.54
CA SER A 29 1.50 22.92 21.99
C SER A 29 0.93 24.17 21.31
N LYS A 30 -0.38 24.20 21.04
CA LYS A 30 -1.07 25.36 20.46
C LYS A 30 -1.55 26.35 21.52
N GLU A 31 -1.55 25.95 22.78
CA GLU A 31 -2.03 26.74 23.90
C GLU A 31 -0.86 27.27 24.73
N ASN A 32 -1.10 28.35 25.47
CA ASN A 32 -0.09 28.89 26.40
C ASN A 32 -0.07 28.10 27.72
N ASP A 33 -1.23 27.59 28.13
CA ASP A 33 -1.41 26.84 29.38
C ASP A 33 -1.37 25.33 29.14
N PHE A 34 -0.94 24.59 30.16
CA PHE A 34 -1.00 23.12 30.11
C PHE A 34 -2.46 22.67 30.23
N TYR A 35 -2.89 21.84 29.29
CA TYR A 35 -4.14 21.08 29.39
C TYR A 35 -3.84 19.60 29.64
N PRO A 36 -4.61 18.89 30.48
CA PRO A 36 -4.54 17.43 30.60
C PRO A 36 -5.05 16.81 29.30
N GLN A 37 -4.14 16.69 28.34
CA GLN A 37 -4.37 16.19 27.00
C GLN A 37 -3.25 15.25 26.60
N LEU A 38 -3.62 14.14 25.95
CA LEU A 38 -2.70 13.22 25.31
C LEU A 38 -3.03 13.19 23.82
N LYS A 39 -2.00 13.37 23.00
CA LYS A 39 -2.09 13.19 21.55
C LYS A 39 -1.10 12.15 21.08
N ILE A 40 -1.58 11.29 20.19
CA ILE A 40 -0.81 10.21 19.59
C ILE A 40 -0.84 10.41 18.10
N SER A 41 0.35 10.52 17.51
CA SER A 41 0.55 10.70 16.08
C SER A 41 1.36 9.53 15.53
N ARG A 42 0.99 9.03 14.36
CA ARG A 42 1.71 7.96 13.67
C ARG A 42 2.06 8.37 12.25
N TRP A 43 3.19 7.86 11.76
CA TRP A 43 3.70 8.11 10.41
C TRP A 43 3.94 9.59 10.13
N ASP A 44 4.71 10.28 10.98
CA ASP A 44 4.98 11.73 10.87
C ASP A 44 3.68 12.56 10.83
N ASN A 45 2.74 12.24 11.73
CA ASN A 45 1.47 12.94 11.87
C ASN A 45 0.56 12.89 10.62
N GLU A 46 0.71 11.85 9.79
CA GLU A 46 -0.27 11.56 8.73
C GLU A 46 -1.64 11.23 9.33
N ALA A 47 -1.65 10.43 10.39
CA ALA A 47 -2.83 10.12 11.19
C ALA A 47 -2.54 10.40 12.68
N ASN A 48 -3.52 10.96 13.39
CA ASN A 48 -3.42 11.23 14.82
C ASN A 48 -4.79 11.34 15.47
N PHE A 49 -4.81 11.20 16.79
CA PHE A 49 -5.94 11.63 17.61
C PHE A 49 -5.42 12.19 18.95
N SER A 50 -6.20 13.05 19.58
CA SER A 50 -5.96 13.56 20.91
C SER A 50 -7.20 13.50 21.78
N VAL A 51 -7.01 13.16 23.05
CA VAL A 51 -8.03 13.19 24.09
C VAL A 51 -7.68 14.25 25.12
N ARG A 52 -8.63 15.12 25.49
CA ARG A 52 -8.45 16.14 26.53
C ARG A 52 -9.52 15.99 27.59
N LEU A 53 -9.13 15.85 28.85
CA LEU A 53 -10.05 15.70 29.98
C LEU A 53 -10.94 16.94 30.09
N LYS A 54 -12.26 16.73 30.18
CA LYS A 54 -13.23 17.77 30.56
C LYS A 54 -13.27 17.86 32.08
N HIS A 55 -13.05 19.05 32.62
CA HIS A 55 -13.02 19.30 34.07
C HIS A 55 -13.46 20.71 34.43
N SER A 56 -13.70 20.94 35.72
CA SER A 56 -13.99 22.27 36.30
C SER A 56 -12.97 22.67 37.38
N GLU A 57 -11.83 21.96 37.48
CA GLU A 57 -10.74 22.28 38.41
C GLU A 57 -10.19 23.69 38.21
N ILE A 58 -9.87 24.37 39.32
CA ILE A 58 -9.37 25.75 39.35
C ILE A 58 -7.87 25.73 39.70
N ASN A 59 -7.05 26.44 38.92
CA ASN A 59 -5.60 26.57 39.14
C ASN A 59 -4.85 25.24 39.37
N PRO A 60 -5.05 24.22 38.52
CA PRO A 60 -4.38 22.94 38.67
C PRO A 60 -2.85 23.09 38.56
N LYS A 61 -2.11 22.28 39.32
CA LYS A 61 -0.65 22.31 39.33
C LYS A 61 -0.07 21.22 38.46
N VAL A 62 0.90 21.60 37.61
CA VAL A 62 1.62 20.66 36.75
C VAL A 62 3.02 20.41 37.30
N SER A 63 3.40 19.14 37.35
CA SER A 63 4.74 18.73 37.76
C SER A 63 5.18 17.49 36.99
N LYS A 64 6.48 17.25 36.93
CA LYS A 64 7.05 16.01 36.42
C LYS A 64 7.72 15.26 37.57
N SER A 65 7.40 13.97 37.72
CA SER A 65 7.99 13.09 38.72
C SER A 65 8.43 11.80 38.03
N GLY A 66 9.73 11.66 37.81
CA GLY A 66 10.27 10.61 36.93
C GLY A 66 9.70 10.73 35.52
N GLU A 67 9.13 9.63 35.00
CA GLU A 67 8.47 9.57 33.69
C GLU A 67 6.97 9.94 33.75
N LYS A 68 6.45 10.36 34.91
CA LYS A 68 5.05 10.77 35.03
C LYS A 68 4.90 12.28 34.90
N ILE A 69 4.06 12.72 33.97
CA ILE A 69 3.56 14.09 33.92
C ILE A 69 2.29 14.14 34.77
N LYS A 70 2.30 14.95 35.82
CA LYS A 70 1.23 15.03 36.81
C LYS A 70 0.52 16.37 36.68
N TRP A 71 -0.79 16.32 36.52
CA TRP A 71 -1.70 17.45 36.60
C TRP A 71 -2.57 17.25 37.84
N LYS A 72 -2.51 18.19 38.78
CA LYS A 72 -3.13 18.07 40.10
C LYS A 72 -4.19 19.15 40.28
N GLY A 73 -5.47 18.76 40.22
CA GLY A 73 -6.60 19.60 40.59
C GLY A 73 -6.94 19.49 42.08
N ASP A 74 -8.04 20.09 42.51
CA ASP A 74 -8.56 19.98 43.86
C ASP A 74 -9.29 18.64 44.08
N LYS A 75 -10.15 18.22 43.14
CA LYS A 75 -10.95 16.96 43.25
C LYS A 75 -10.47 15.86 42.33
N ILE A 76 -9.94 16.21 41.17
CA ILE A 76 -9.47 15.30 40.13
C ILE A 76 -7.99 15.54 39.86
N ASP A 77 -7.21 14.47 39.81
CA ASP A 77 -5.86 14.49 39.25
C ASP A 77 -5.81 13.71 37.93
N ALA A 78 -4.81 14.04 37.12
CA ALA A 78 -4.38 13.25 35.98
C ALA A 78 -2.89 12.93 36.06
N GLU A 79 -2.51 11.69 35.75
CA GLU A 79 -1.13 11.27 35.57
C GLU A 79 -0.95 10.65 34.18
N LEU A 80 -0.06 11.21 33.38
CA LEU A 80 0.22 10.73 32.02
C LEU A 80 1.63 10.16 31.97
N TYR A 81 1.75 8.91 31.52
CA TYR A 81 3.03 8.21 31.52
C TYR A 81 3.12 7.10 30.48
N LYS A 82 4.35 6.70 30.18
CA LYS A 82 4.65 5.66 29.20
C LYS A 82 4.39 4.27 29.81
N LEU A 83 3.85 3.38 28.98
CA LEU A 83 3.86 1.92 29.18
C LEU A 83 4.78 1.28 28.14
N GLU A 84 5.04 -0.02 28.26
CA GLU A 84 5.89 -0.76 27.31
C GLU A 84 5.40 -0.61 25.86
N ASN A 85 4.11 -0.87 25.64
CA ASN A 85 3.48 -0.86 24.32
C ASN A 85 2.37 0.19 24.20
N GLY A 86 2.43 1.26 25.00
CA GLY A 86 1.38 2.27 25.00
C GLY A 86 1.67 3.46 25.90
N HIS A 87 0.68 4.32 26.11
CA HIS A 87 0.70 5.35 27.14
C HIS A 87 -0.56 5.26 27.99
N GLU A 88 -0.42 5.58 29.27
CA GLU A 88 -1.53 5.66 30.22
C GLU A 88 -1.92 7.12 30.41
N PHE A 89 -3.23 7.39 30.40
CA PHE A 89 -3.83 8.62 30.89
C PHE A 89 -4.66 8.29 32.14
N GLU A 90 -3.99 8.21 33.29
CA GLU A 90 -4.61 7.84 34.57
C GLU A 90 -5.40 9.02 35.12
N ILE A 91 -6.68 8.81 35.42
CA ILE A 91 -7.53 9.75 36.15
C ILE A 91 -7.70 9.25 37.58
N ILE A 92 -7.50 10.15 38.55
CA ILE A 92 -7.65 9.87 39.98
C ILE A 92 -8.73 10.78 40.54
N LEU A 93 -9.78 10.18 41.08
CA LEU A 93 -10.85 10.89 41.80
C LEU A 93 -10.50 10.88 43.28
N LYS A 94 -10.38 12.05 43.92
CA LYS A 94 -10.05 12.18 45.35
C LYS A 94 -11.26 12.06 46.26
N GLU A 95 -12.44 12.29 45.70
CA GLU A 95 -13.73 12.20 46.37
C GLU A 95 -14.79 11.79 45.35
N LYS A 96 -16.00 11.47 45.83
CA LYS A 96 -17.11 11.04 44.97
C LYS A 96 -17.50 12.14 43.97
N PRO A 97 -17.47 11.87 42.66
CA PRO A 97 -17.86 12.85 41.65
C PRO A 97 -19.37 13.07 41.64
N THR A 98 -19.82 14.20 41.09
CA THR A 98 -21.24 14.53 40.93
C THR A 98 -21.93 13.76 39.81
N THR A 99 -21.15 13.18 38.90
CA THR A 99 -21.59 12.33 37.79
C THR A 99 -20.74 11.07 37.78
N ASN A 100 -21.32 9.96 37.31
CA ASN A 100 -20.59 8.72 37.14
C ASN A 100 -19.83 8.64 35.81
N LYS A 101 -19.79 9.72 35.03
CA LYS A 101 -19.09 9.78 33.73
C LYS A 101 -17.87 10.67 33.80
N ILE A 102 -16.75 10.16 33.33
CA ILE A 102 -15.54 10.94 33.02
C ILE A 102 -15.49 11.14 31.52
N GLU A 103 -15.33 12.39 31.07
CA GLU A 103 -15.42 12.74 29.65
C GLU A 103 -14.14 13.41 29.15
N PHE A 104 -13.83 13.16 27.88
CA PHE A 104 -12.74 13.77 27.15
C PHE A 104 -13.24 14.27 25.80
N THR A 105 -12.80 15.44 25.38
CA THR A 105 -12.96 15.84 23.97
C THR A 105 -11.97 15.09 23.12
N ILE A 106 -12.42 14.57 21.98
CA ILE A 106 -11.57 13.98 20.94
C ILE A 106 -11.38 15.01 19.82
N GLN A 107 -10.14 15.15 19.36
CA GLN A 107 -9.84 15.70 18.04
C GLN A 107 -9.00 14.68 17.29
N ASP A 108 -9.27 14.50 16.01
CA ASP A 108 -8.56 13.52 15.21
C ASP A 108 -8.27 13.99 13.79
N LYS A 109 -7.40 13.24 13.12
CA LYS A 109 -7.03 13.40 11.72
C LYS A 109 -6.80 12.03 11.13
N ASP A 110 -7.58 11.72 10.08
CA ASP A 110 -7.42 10.50 9.28
C ASP A 110 -7.56 9.21 10.11
N VAL A 111 -8.48 9.17 11.07
CA VAL A 111 -8.72 7.99 11.90
C VAL A 111 -10.19 7.54 11.86
N GLU A 112 -10.39 6.28 12.20
CA GLU A 112 -11.67 5.63 12.43
C GLU A 112 -11.57 4.70 13.65
N TYR A 113 -12.69 4.53 14.35
CA TYR A 113 -12.76 3.81 15.62
C TYR A 113 -13.66 2.58 15.48
N PHE A 114 -13.11 1.39 15.71
CA PHE A 114 -13.85 0.13 15.64
C PHE A 114 -14.12 -0.40 17.04
N TYR A 115 -15.39 -0.42 17.43
CA TYR A 115 -15.82 -0.98 18.70
C TYR A 115 -15.58 -2.50 18.75
N GLN A 116 -15.13 -2.99 19.91
CA GLN A 116 -14.82 -4.40 20.14
C GLN A 116 -15.87 -5.00 21.09
N PRO A 117 -16.97 -5.58 20.59
CA PRO A 117 -18.06 -6.11 21.44
C PRO A 117 -17.61 -7.32 22.28
N GLU A 118 -18.49 -7.87 23.11
CA GLU A 118 -18.24 -9.20 23.66
C GLU A 118 -18.33 -10.25 22.53
N LEU A 119 -17.46 -11.27 22.57
CA LEU A 119 -17.57 -12.41 21.67
C LEU A 119 -18.84 -13.21 21.97
N THR A 120 -19.49 -13.71 20.93
CA THR A 120 -20.61 -14.64 21.08
C THR A 120 -20.12 -15.98 21.64
N GLN A 121 -21.04 -16.80 22.18
CA GLN A 121 -20.66 -18.11 22.69
C GLN A 121 -20.12 -19.02 21.57
N GLU A 122 -20.69 -18.96 20.37
CA GLU A 122 -20.24 -19.72 19.20
C GLU A 122 -18.80 -19.37 18.81
N GLU A 123 -18.43 -18.09 18.87
CA GLU A 123 -17.05 -17.66 18.60
C GLU A 123 -16.08 -18.17 19.67
N LYS A 124 -16.46 -18.10 20.95
CA LYS A 124 -15.67 -18.63 22.07
C LYS A 124 -15.47 -20.14 21.92
N ASP A 125 -16.52 -20.87 21.57
CA ASP A 125 -16.49 -22.33 21.34
C ASP A 125 -15.62 -22.70 20.13
N SER A 126 -15.53 -21.81 19.14
CA SER A 126 -14.65 -21.93 17.97
C SER A 126 -13.20 -21.53 18.25
N GLY A 127 -12.87 -21.15 19.49
CA GLY A 127 -11.52 -20.80 19.92
C GLY A 127 -11.13 -19.33 19.69
N ALA A 128 -12.10 -18.44 19.50
CA ALA A 128 -11.86 -17.00 19.53
C ALA A 128 -11.57 -16.51 20.94
N ILE A 129 -10.58 -15.62 21.07
CA ILE A 129 -10.15 -15.03 22.33
C ILE A 129 -10.11 -13.52 22.16
N ARG A 130 -10.85 -12.82 23.03
CA ARG A 130 -10.82 -11.37 23.21
C ARG A 130 -10.45 -11.07 24.67
N PRO A 131 -9.29 -10.44 24.93
CA PRO A 131 -8.88 -10.08 26.29
C PRO A 131 -9.91 -9.19 26.99
N GLU A 132 -10.03 -9.28 28.32
CA GLU A 132 -11.06 -8.54 29.08
C GLU A 132 -10.99 -7.02 28.90
N ASN A 133 -9.78 -6.46 28.80
CA ASN A 133 -9.57 -5.02 28.53
C ASN A 133 -9.84 -4.62 27.07
N VAL A 134 -10.01 -5.58 26.17
CA VAL A 134 -10.43 -5.37 24.78
C VAL A 134 -11.95 -5.44 24.65
N ILE A 135 -12.66 -6.17 25.51
CA ILE A 135 -14.14 -6.18 25.51
C ILE A 135 -14.65 -4.77 25.83
N GLY A 136 -15.49 -4.20 24.97
CA GLY A 136 -16.02 -2.85 25.11
C GLY A 136 -15.02 -1.73 24.79
N SER A 137 -13.94 -2.05 24.10
CA SER A 137 -12.86 -1.11 23.75
C SER A 137 -12.92 -0.64 22.28
N TYR A 138 -11.95 0.17 21.85
CA TYR A 138 -11.89 0.65 20.46
C TYR A 138 -10.51 0.41 19.82
N ALA A 139 -10.47 -0.31 18.70
CA ALA A 139 -9.31 -0.34 17.83
C ALA A 139 -9.30 0.91 16.94
N VAL A 140 -8.14 1.54 16.73
CA VAL A 140 -8.02 2.80 15.98
C VAL A 140 -7.23 2.57 14.71
N TYR A 141 -7.86 2.80 13.57
CA TYR A 141 -7.28 2.62 12.24
C TYR A 141 -7.23 3.92 11.46
N ALA A 142 -6.36 3.98 10.45
CA ALA A 142 -6.38 5.07 9.49
C ALA A 142 -7.63 5.00 8.61
N LYS A 143 -8.30 6.14 8.42
CA LYS A 143 -9.49 6.24 7.57
C LYS A 143 -9.13 6.16 6.08
N SER A 144 -8.03 6.79 5.68
CA SER A 144 -7.52 6.71 4.32
C SER A 144 -6.81 5.38 4.08
N ASN A 145 -6.89 4.88 2.84
CA ASN A 145 -6.20 3.66 2.45
C ASN A 145 -4.67 3.82 2.54
N LYS A 146 -4.05 3.14 3.51
CA LYS A 146 -2.60 3.15 3.72
C LYS A 146 -1.92 2.02 2.95
N VAL A 147 -1.18 2.39 1.91
CA VAL A 147 -0.55 1.43 0.99
C VAL A 147 0.92 1.21 1.36
N ASN A 148 1.30 -0.05 1.61
CA ASN A 148 2.69 -0.41 1.88
C ASN A 148 3.48 -0.54 0.57
N TYR A 149 4.51 0.28 0.41
CA TYR A 149 5.45 0.17 -0.72
C TYR A 149 6.80 -0.35 -0.27
N VAL A 150 7.49 -1.09 -1.14
CA VAL A 150 8.89 -1.48 -0.93
C VAL A 150 9.74 -0.22 -0.69
N GLY A 151 10.37 -0.14 0.47
CA GLY A 151 11.18 1.02 0.88
C GLY A 151 10.39 2.25 1.34
N GLY A 152 9.05 2.18 1.37
CA GLY A 152 8.18 3.23 1.89
C GLY A 152 7.92 3.11 3.40
N LYS A 153 6.89 3.81 3.87
CA LYS A 153 6.37 3.68 5.24
C LYS A 153 5.73 2.31 5.46
N GLU A 154 5.85 1.81 6.67
CA GLU A 154 5.36 0.51 7.13
C GLU A 154 4.03 0.72 7.86
N TYR A 155 2.98 0.98 7.08
CA TYR A 155 1.62 1.13 7.59
C TYR A 155 1.01 -0.19 8.06
N LYS A 156 1.49 -1.31 7.54
CA LYS A 156 0.97 -2.66 7.76
C LYS A 156 -0.53 -2.71 7.42
N CYS A 157 -1.38 -3.01 8.39
CA CYS A 157 -2.84 -3.03 8.25
C CYS A 157 -3.50 -1.65 8.42
N GLY A 158 -2.72 -0.57 8.61
CA GLY A 158 -3.24 0.77 8.87
C GLY A 158 -3.70 1.00 10.31
N LYS A 159 -3.42 0.08 11.25
CA LYS A 159 -3.75 0.26 12.67
C LYS A 159 -2.82 1.29 13.30
N ILE A 160 -3.41 2.32 13.87
CA ILE A 160 -2.70 3.41 14.56
C ILE A 160 -2.44 2.98 16.01
N GLY A 161 -3.44 2.38 16.65
CA GLY A 161 -3.36 1.93 18.04
C GLY A 161 -4.66 1.34 18.56
N HIS A 162 -4.81 1.34 19.87
CA HIS A 162 -5.98 0.80 20.58
C HIS A 162 -6.30 1.64 21.80
N ILE A 163 -7.57 1.92 22.07
CA ILE A 163 -8.06 2.56 23.30
C ILE A 163 -8.70 1.47 24.15
N TYR A 164 -7.98 0.95 25.14
CA TYR A 164 -8.47 -0.15 25.96
C TYR A 164 -9.56 0.30 26.95
N ARG A 165 -10.43 -0.64 27.33
CA ARG A 165 -11.42 -0.42 28.38
C ARG A 165 -10.69 -0.29 29.73
N PRO A 166 -10.98 0.74 30.54
CA PRO A 166 -10.29 0.95 31.81
C PRO A 166 -10.81 0.01 32.91
N LYS A 167 -9.88 -0.58 33.66
CA LYS A 167 -10.16 -1.25 34.93
C LYS A 167 -9.96 -0.26 36.07
N ILE A 168 -11.04 0.12 36.73
CA ILE A 168 -11.09 1.14 37.77
C ILE A 168 -10.86 0.46 39.12
N ILE A 169 -10.05 1.07 39.98
CA ILE A 169 -9.68 0.50 41.27
C ILE A 169 -9.80 1.53 42.38
N ASP A 170 -10.43 1.17 43.49
CA ASP A 170 -10.48 2.02 44.69
C ASP A 170 -9.24 1.82 45.58
N SER A 171 -9.11 2.61 46.64
CA SER A 171 -7.97 2.50 47.57
C SER A 171 -8.01 1.28 48.48
N ALA A 172 -9.12 0.54 48.52
CA ALA A 172 -9.22 -0.76 49.18
C ALA A 172 -8.81 -1.92 48.25
N GLY A 173 -8.62 -1.66 46.96
CA GLY A 173 -8.28 -2.67 45.95
C GLY A 173 -9.49 -3.31 45.27
N THR A 174 -10.70 -2.76 45.47
CA THR A 174 -11.91 -3.21 44.77
C THR A 174 -11.84 -2.76 43.32
N GLU A 175 -12.07 -3.67 42.39
CA GLU A 175 -11.98 -3.41 40.95
C GLU A 175 -13.35 -3.45 40.27
N VAL A 176 -13.54 -2.58 39.28
CA VAL A 176 -14.70 -2.60 38.39
C VAL A 176 -14.30 -2.17 36.98
N TRP A 177 -14.99 -2.67 35.96
CA TRP A 177 -14.79 -2.19 34.60
C TRP A 177 -15.63 -0.93 34.34
N GLY A 178 -15.02 0.08 33.71
CA GLY A 178 -15.73 1.25 33.21
C GLY A 178 -16.29 1.02 31.80
N ASP A 179 -17.45 1.57 31.49
CA ASP A 179 -18.06 1.46 30.16
C ASP A 179 -17.54 2.59 29.26
N LEU A 180 -16.68 2.23 28.30
CA LEU A 180 -16.05 3.14 27.36
C LEU A 180 -16.96 3.37 26.14
N ASN A 181 -17.20 4.63 25.81
CA ASN A 181 -17.98 5.04 24.64
C ASN A 181 -17.28 6.17 23.89
N ILE A 182 -17.35 6.17 22.56
CA ILE A 182 -16.89 7.25 21.69
C ILE A 182 -18.04 7.65 20.77
N GLU A 183 -18.52 8.88 20.93
CA GLU A 183 -19.63 9.40 20.13
C GLU A 183 -19.53 10.92 20.02
N ASN A 184 -19.84 11.48 18.85
CA ASN A 184 -19.95 12.92 18.63
C ASN A 184 -18.72 13.74 19.11
N GLY A 185 -17.51 13.20 18.93
CA GLY A 185 -16.26 13.84 19.34
C GLY A 185 -16.00 13.82 20.84
N ILE A 186 -16.73 13.00 21.60
CA ILE A 186 -16.53 12.79 23.05
C ILE A 186 -16.17 11.33 23.29
N MET A 187 -15.08 11.11 24.05
CA MET A 187 -14.81 9.84 24.72
C MET A 187 -15.35 9.93 26.14
N SER A 188 -16.18 8.98 26.55
CA SER A 188 -16.67 8.91 27.92
C SER A 188 -16.41 7.55 28.53
N VAL A 189 -16.10 7.52 29.83
CA VAL A 189 -16.06 6.31 30.65
C VAL A 189 -17.12 6.44 31.73
N ALA A 190 -18.14 5.58 31.69
CA ALA A 190 -19.12 5.49 32.76
C ALA A 190 -18.66 4.48 33.81
N ILE A 191 -18.66 4.90 35.07
CA ILE A 191 -18.30 4.08 36.23
C ILE A 191 -19.62 3.59 36.85
N PRO A 192 -19.74 2.32 37.25
CA PRO A 192 -20.94 1.85 37.95
C PRO A 192 -21.23 2.70 39.20
N GLN A 193 -22.46 3.18 39.34
CA GLN A 193 -22.84 4.08 40.44
C GLN A 193 -22.68 3.41 41.80
N ASP A 194 -23.08 2.15 41.92
CA ASP A 194 -22.94 1.35 43.14
C ASP A 194 -21.48 1.22 43.56
N PHE A 195 -20.54 1.14 42.61
CA PHE A 195 -19.11 1.16 42.92
C PHE A 195 -18.70 2.51 43.51
N LEU A 196 -19.07 3.63 42.87
CA LEU A 196 -18.72 4.97 43.35
C LEU A 196 -19.31 5.30 44.73
N ASP A 197 -20.48 4.75 45.02
CA ASP A 197 -21.19 4.93 46.29
C ASP A 197 -20.51 4.23 47.46
N ASN A 198 -19.84 3.10 47.18
CA ASN A 198 -19.19 2.25 48.19
C ASN A 198 -17.65 2.31 48.15
N ALA A 199 -17.05 3.01 47.18
CA ALA A 199 -15.61 3.06 46.98
C ALA A 199 -14.85 3.77 48.12
N VAL A 200 -13.65 3.27 48.40
CA VAL A 200 -12.67 3.97 49.26
C VAL A 200 -11.80 4.88 48.41
N TYR A 201 -11.88 6.20 48.63
CA TYR A 201 -11.14 7.17 47.83
C TYR A 201 -9.68 7.34 48.31
N PRO A 202 -8.73 7.68 47.41
CA PRO A 202 -8.94 7.97 45.99
C PRO A 202 -9.26 6.73 45.12
N VAL A 203 -10.11 6.93 44.11
CA VAL A 203 -10.36 5.97 43.03
C VAL A 203 -9.40 6.26 41.88
N ARG A 204 -8.71 5.25 41.38
CA ARG A 204 -7.69 5.32 40.32
C ARG A 204 -8.16 4.67 39.03
N HIS A 205 -7.48 4.99 37.93
CA HIS A 205 -7.83 4.54 36.57
C HIS A 205 -9.29 4.82 36.20
N ALA A 206 -9.91 5.84 36.80
CA ALA A 206 -11.33 6.18 36.64
C ALA A 206 -11.73 6.39 35.17
N ALA A 207 -10.76 6.67 34.31
CA ALA A 207 -10.87 6.58 32.86
C ALA A 207 -9.52 6.24 32.20
N GLY A 208 -8.74 5.35 32.84
CA GLY A 208 -7.39 4.95 32.42
C GLY A 208 -7.35 4.38 31.00
N ALA A 209 -7.33 5.28 30.02
CA ALA A 209 -7.25 4.92 28.63
C ALA A 209 -5.80 4.55 28.36
N THR A 210 -5.50 3.27 28.46
CA THR A 210 -4.27 2.75 27.89
C THR A 210 -4.38 2.88 26.37
N PHE A 211 -3.47 3.62 25.78
CA PHE A 211 -3.38 3.76 24.34
C PHE A 211 -2.27 2.86 23.80
N GLY A 212 -2.65 1.72 23.23
CA GLY A 212 -1.71 0.75 22.66
C GLY A 212 -1.14 1.21 21.31
N TYR A 213 0.11 0.87 21.04
CA TYR A 213 0.80 1.13 19.77
C TYR A 213 0.86 -0.07 18.82
N THR A 214 0.24 -1.18 19.22
CA THR A 214 0.31 -2.42 18.46
C THR A 214 -0.32 -2.22 17.09
N SER A 215 0.34 -2.81 16.09
CA SER A 215 -0.13 -2.82 14.69
C SER A 215 -0.91 -4.10 14.37
N ILE A 216 -1.32 -4.81 15.43
CA ILE A 216 -1.87 -6.17 15.42
C ILE A 216 -3.26 -6.09 16.06
N GLY A 217 -4.16 -6.95 15.60
CA GLY A 217 -5.46 -7.18 16.21
C GLY A 217 -5.38 -7.42 17.72
N GLY A 218 -6.34 -6.88 18.46
CA GLY A 218 -6.49 -7.13 19.90
C GLY A 218 -7.02 -8.53 20.23
N ASP A 219 -7.59 -9.20 19.22
CA ASP A 219 -8.22 -10.52 19.33
C ASP A 219 -7.42 -11.57 18.58
N SER A 220 -7.73 -12.84 18.86
CA SER A 220 -7.22 -13.96 18.09
C SER A 220 -8.28 -15.03 17.88
N GLY A 221 -8.15 -15.81 16.82
CA GLY A 221 -9.01 -16.95 16.53
C GLY A 221 -8.21 -18.12 15.97
N SER A 222 -8.52 -19.31 16.47
CA SER A 222 -7.95 -20.56 15.98
C SER A 222 -8.55 -20.93 14.63
N ILE A 223 -7.69 -21.09 13.61
CA ILE A 223 -8.06 -21.62 12.31
C ILE A 223 -7.41 -23.00 12.15
N PHE A 224 -8.23 -24.03 12.01
CA PHE A 224 -7.79 -25.43 11.98
C PHE A 224 -7.43 -25.89 10.56
N SER A 225 -8.37 -25.72 9.63
CA SER A 225 -8.17 -25.84 8.18
C SER A 225 -9.11 -24.83 7.54
N GLY A 226 -8.63 -24.10 6.54
CA GLY A 226 -9.50 -23.20 5.82
C GLY A 226 -8.75 -22.06 5.17
N THR A 227 -9.51 -21.21 4.50
CA THR A 227 -9.00 -19.96 3.97
C THR A 227 -9.84 -18.82 4.52
N ILE A 228 -9.15 -17.83 5.05
CA ILE A 228 -9.74 -16.56 5.46
C ILE A 228 -9.29 -15.50 4.47
N GLY A 229 -10.14 -14.51 4.24
CA GLY A 229 -9.84 -13.36 3.39
C GLY A 229 -10.46 -12.11 3.92
N THR A 230 -9.65 -11.16 4.35
CA THR A 230 -10.12 -9.84 4.77
C THR A 230 -10.06 -8.86 3.61
N LYS A 231 -11.11 -8.08 3.45
CA LYS A 231 -11.27 -7.08 2.39
C LYS A 231 -10.35 -5.90 2.63
N PHE A 232 -9.52 -5.56 1.65
CA PHE A 232 -8.78 -4.32 1.61
C PHE A 232 -8.89 -3.68 0.22
N THR A 233 -8.94 -2.35 0.20
CA THR A 233 -8.84 -1.61 -1.07
C THR A 233 -7.40 -1.65 -1.56
N GLY A 234 -7.20 -2.23 -2.74
CA GLY A 234 -5.90 -2.28 -3.40
C GLY A 234 -5.43 -0.92 -3.91
N SER A 235 -4.18 -0.87 -4.37
CA SER A 235 -3.61 0.28 -5.06
C SER A 235 -2.96 -0.15 -6.36
N ALA A 236 -2.90 0.76 -7.33
CA ALA A 236 -2.22 0.50 -8.59
C ALA A 236 -0.72 0.28 -8.36
N GLY A 237 -0.22 -0.90 -8.71
CA GLY A 237 1.17 -1.27 -8.48
C GLY A 237 1.44 -2.72 -8.82
N THR A 238 2.59 -3.22 -8.39
CA THR A 238 2.96 -4.63 -8.54
C THR A 238 3.01 -5.28 -7.16
N LEU A 239 2.27 -6.36 -6.93
CA LEU A 239 2.32 -7.10 -5.67
C LEU A 239 3.71 -7.73 -5.47
N THR A 240 4.33 -7.53 -4.31
CA THR A 240 5.67 -8.06 -3.98
C THR A 240 5.59 -9.15 -2.93
N SER A 241 4.81 -8.94 -1.88
CA SER A 241 4.63 -9.90 -0.78
C SER A 241 3.30 -9.68 -0.08
N ILE A 242 2.88 -10.69 0.68
CA ILE A 242 1.75 -10.61 1.61
C ILE A 242 2.30 -10.98 2.98
N SER A 243 1.99 -10.17 3.99
CA SER A 243 2.43 -10.39 5.36
C SER A 243 1.23 -10.69 6.25
N VAL A 244 1.33 -11.69 7.13
CA VAL A 244 0.25 -12.12 8.02
C VAL A 244 0.81 -12.35 9.43
N TYR A 245 0.12 -11.82 10.44
CA TYR A 245 0.47 -12.03 11.83
C TYR A 245 -0.24 -13.27 12.38
N ASN A 246 0.53 -14.21 12.90
CA ASN A 246 0.01 -15.48 13.35
C ASN A 246 0.89 -16.15 14.41
N GLU A 247 0.30 -17.14 15.07
CA GLU A 247 0.96 -18.09 15.96
C GLU A 247 0.67 -19.50 15.45
N ARG A 248 1.71 -20.32 15.33
CA ARG A 248 1.62 -21.74 14.98
C ARG A 248 2.24 -22.56 16.10
N GLY A 249 1.46 -23.45 16.70
CA GLY A 249 1.94 -24.35 17.76
C GLY A 249 3.05 -25.30 17.29
N HIS A 250 3.61 -26.07 18.24
CA HIS A 250 4.77 -26.96 18.08
C HIS A 250 4.67 -28.07 16.99
N ASN A 251 3.53 -28.23 16.31
CA ASN A 251 3.45 -29.21 15.23
C ASN A 251 4.18 -28.70 13.97
N ARG A 252 5.11 -29.52 13.47
CA ARG A 252 5.97 -29.21 12.32
C ARG A 252 5.22 -29.21 10.98
N ASP A 253 3.96 -29.63 10.96
CA ASP A 253 3.16 -29.74 9.73
C ASP A 253 2.32 -28.49 9.43
N ASN A 254 2.17 -27.55 10.37
CA ASN A 254 1.37 -26.34 10.16
C ASN A 254 1.94 -25.49 9.03
N LYS A 255 1.12 -25.20 8.02
CA LYS A 255 1.49 -24.37 6.87
C LYS A 255 0.56 -23.19 6.72
N ILE A 256 1.13 -22.11 6.20
CA ILE A 256 0.41 -20.92 5.80
C ILE A 256 0.91 -20.42 4.46
N LYS A 257 0.00 -20.00 3.61
CA LYS A 257 0.30 -19.27 2.37
C LYS A 257 -0.80 -18.26 2.07
N CYS A 258 -0.47 -17.24 1.31
CA CYS A 258 -1.36 -16.12 1.04
C CYS A 258 -1.62 -15.90 -0.45
N ALA A 259 -2.71 -15.22 -0.78
CA ALA A 259 -3.04 -14.81 -2.15
C ALA A 259 -4.00 -13.63 -2.16
N LEU A 260 -4.36 -13.18 -3.38
CA LEU A 260 -5.42 -12.22 -3.61
C LEU A 260 -6.57 -12.83 -4.40
N PHE A 261 -7.79 -12.54 -3.95
CA PHE A 261 -9.01 -12.73 -4.72
C PHE A 261 -9.70 -11.38 -4.89
N LYS A 262 -10.34 -11.13 -6.03
CA LYS A 262 -11.11 -9.90 -6.21
C LYS A 262 -12.43 -10.01 -5.47
N VAL A 263 -12.84 -8.95 -4.79
CA VAL A 263 -14.15 -8.91 -4.12
C VAL A 263 -15.30 -8.85 -5.14
N SER A 264 -15.06 -8.26 -6.31
CA SER A 264 -16.11 -8.03 -7.31
C SER A 264 -16.71 -9.29 -7.93
N ASP A 265 -15.91 -10.35 -8.04
CA ASP A 265 -16.28 -11.58 -8.76
C ASP A 265 -15.69 -12.84 -8.13
N ASN A 266 -15.12 -12.73 -6.93
CA ASN A 266 -14.46 -13.80 -6.19
C ASN A 266 -13.34 -14.51 -6.96
N SER A 267 -12.81 -13.91 -8.03
CA SER A 267 -11.80 -14.54 -8.89
C SER A 267 -10.40 -14.46 -8.29
N PHE A 268 -9.66 -15.55 -8.40
CA PHE A 268 -8.24 -15.58 -8.07
C PHE A 268 -7.45 -14.61 -8.95
N VAL A 269 -6.65 -13.75 -8.32
CA VAL A 269 -5.71 -12.90 -9.06
C VAL A 269 -4.55 -13.77 -9.52
N THR A 270 -4.49 -14.01 -10.83
CA THR A 270 -3.43 -14.83 -11.44
C THR A 270 -2.05 -14.39 -10.96
N ASN A 271 -1.24 -15.35 -10.53
CA ASN A 271 0.12 -15.17 -10.00
C ASN A 271 0.24 -14.45 -8.65
N SER A 272 -0.86 -14.22 -7.92
CA SER A 272 -0.82 -13.58 -6.60
C SER A 272 -0.43 -14.51 -5.44
N GLY A 273 -0.43 -15.83 -5.67
CA GLY A 273 -0.03 -16.82 -4.67
C GLY A 273 1.39 -16.55 -4.16
N SER A 274 1.54 -16.47 -2.84
CA SER A 274 2.82 -16.29 -2.18
C SER A 274 3.61 -17.60 -2.05
N SER A 275 4.82 -17.50 -1.51
CA SER A 275 5.53 -18.61 -0.87
C SER A 275 4.71 -19.18 0.30
N GLU A 276 5.13 -20.34 0.78
CA GLU A 276 4.56 -21.07 1.91
C GLU A 276 5.56 -21.03 3.06
N GLU A 277 5.07 -20.84 4.28
CA GLU A 277 5.83 -21.04 5.52
C GLU A 277 5.32 -22.30 6.23
N THR A 278 6.21 -22.99 6.94
CA THR A 278 5.92 -24.27 7.62
C THR A 278 6.56 -24.33 9.00
N GLY A 279 5.86 -24.94 9.95
CA GLY A 279 6.36 -25.25 11.28
C GLY A 279 6.03 -24.19 12.33
N GLU A 280 6.67 -24.31 13.49
CA GLU A 280 6.37 -23.51 14.68
C GLU A 280 6.63 -22.01 14.47
N GLN A 281 5.74 -21.21 15.05
CA GLN A 281 5.89 -19.76 15.13
C GLN A 281 5.29 -19.25 16.43
N ILE A 282 6.12 -18.65 17.29
CA ILE A 282 5.63 -17.75 18.34
C ILE A 282 4.97 -16.52 17.69
N PRO A 283 3.98 -15.87 18.33
CA PRO A 283 3.21 -14.79 17.71
C PRO A 283 4.10 -13.79 16.95
N GLY A 284 3.96 -13.76 15.62
CA GLY A 284 4.93 -13.12 14.73
C GLY A 284 4.38 -12.80 13.35
N TRP A 285 5.12 -11.98 12.60
CA TRP A 285 4.81 -11.68 11.19
C TRP A 285 5.55 -12.65 10.28
N ASP A 286 4.82 -13.37 9.43
CA ASP A 286 5.42 -13.92 8.21
C ASP A 286 5.35 -12.89 7.10
N ASN A 287 6.39 -12.85 6.26
CA ASN A 287 6.41 -12.02 5.06
C ASN A 287 6.62 -12.90 3.83
N LEU A 288 5.51 -13.34 3.24
CA LEU A 288 5.51 -14.36 2.20
C LEU A 288 5.65 -13.70 0.81
N SER A 289 6.74 -14.04 0.12
CA SER A 289 7.09 -13.44 -1.17
C SER A 289 6.18 -13.90 -2.30
N VAL A 290 5.87 -13.03 -3.26
CA VAL A 290 5.10 -13.37 -4.47
C VAL A 290 6.04 -13.41 -5.67
N ALA A 291 6.36 -14.61 -6.16
CA ALA A 291 7.45 -14.82 -7.11
C ALA A 291 7.27 -14.15 -8.49
N LEU A 292 6.03 -14.12 -9.00
CA LEU A 292 5.71 -13.63 -10.34
C LEU A 292 5.17 -12.19 -10.37
N THR A 293 5.02 -11.58 -9.18
CA THR A 293 4.67 -10.17 -8.95
C THR A 293 3.60 -9.62 -9.93
N PRO A 294 2.31 -9.95 -9.77
CA PRO A 294 1.26 -9.49 -10.67
C PRO A 294 0.99 -7.98 -10.52
N THR A 295 0.45 -7.37 -11.57
CA THR A 295 -0.05 -5.98 -11.51
C THR A 295 -1.41 -5.96 -10.84
N ILE A 296 -1.57 -5.08 -9.86
CA ILE A 296 -2.77 -4.84 -9.06
C ILE A 296 -3.33 -3.47 -9.41
N THR A 297 -4.65 -3.30 -9.29
CA THR A 297 -5.38 -2.06 -9.56
C THR A 297 -6.05 -1.54 -8.28
N ALA A 298 -6.56 -0.31 -8.31
CA ALA A 298 -7.30 0.26 -7.18
C ALA A 298 -8.75 -0.26 -7.15
N ILE A 299 -8.91 -1.54 -6.78
CA ILE A 299 -10.19 -2.21 -6.52
C ILE A 299 -10.09 -2.96 -5.19
N ASP A 300 -11.20 -3.45 -4.66
CA ASP A 300 -11.19 -4.26 -3.44
C ASP A 300 -10.74 -5.70 -3.71
N TYR A 301 -9.88 -6.18 -2.82
CA TYR A 301 -9.40 -7.55 -2.80
C TYR A 301 -9.65 -8.18 -1.44
N PHE A 302 -9.96 -9.47 -1.43
CA PHE A 302 -9.70 -10.31 -0.27
C PHE A 302 -8.21 -10.62 -0.24
N VAL A 303 -7.53 -10.15 0.80
CA VAL A 303 -6.15 -10.55 1.11
C VAL A 303 -6.26 -11.80 1.97
N THR A 304 -5.87 -12.94 1.40
CA THR A 304 -6.20 -14.25 1.97
C THR A 304 -5.02 -14.92 2.64
N ALA A 305 -5.31 -15.75 3.64
CA ALA A 305 -4.41 -16.76 4.19
C ALA A 305 -5.10 -18.13 4.15
N MET A 306 -4.46 -19.12 3.53
CA MET A 306 -4.87 -20.52 3.55
C MET A 306 -4.01 -21.27 4.57
N ILE A 307 -4.67 -22.06 5.40
CA ILE A 307 -4.11 -22.71 6.58
C ILE A 307 -4.36 -24.22 6.52
N GLY A 308 -3.35 -25.00 6.87
CA GLY A 308 -3.43 -26.46 7.04
C GLY A 308 -2.09 -27.15 6.86
N PRO A 309 -2.04 -28.47 6.62
CA PRO A 309 -3.15 -29.41 6.78
C PRO A 309 -3.59 -29.52 8.24
N TYR A 310 -4.87 -29.84 8.44
CA TYR A 310 -5.40 -30.23 9.74
C TYR A 310 -5.18 -31.73 9.95
N ASN A 311 -4.08 -32.09 10.61
CA ASN A 311 -3.75 -33.49 10.87
C ASN A 311 -4.22 -33.92 12.27
N VAL A 312 -4.18 -33.02 13.27
CA VAL A 312 -4.75 -33.24 14.61
C VAL A 312 -5.38 -31.96 15.20
N PRO A 313 -6.31 -32.08 16.18
CA PRO A 313 -6.96 -30.92 16.83
C PRO A 313 -6.02 -29.88 17.47
N THR A 314 -4.77 -30.25 17.76
CA THR A 314 -3.75 -29.35 18.34
C THR A 314 -3.02 -28.49 17.30
N ASP A 315 -3.41 -28.57 16.02
CA ASP A 315 -2.73 -27.95 14.87
C ASP A 315 -3.32 -26.59 14.45
N ALA A 316 -4.09 -25.95 15.31
CA ALA A 316 -4.65 -24.65 14.98
C ALA A 316 -3.56 -23.60 14.77
N VAL A 317 -3.69 -22.83 13.69
CA VAL A 317 -2.96 -21.58 13.49
C VAL A 317 -3.83 -20.46 14.04
N ARG A 318 -3.33 -19.69 15.00
CA ARG A 318 -4.05 -18.52 15.48
C ARG A 318 -3.73 -17.33 14.59
N LEU A 319 -4.78 -16.67 14.11
CA LEU A 319 -4.68 -15.39 13.44
C LEU A 319 -5.24 -14.29 14.33
N TYR A 320 -4.63 -13.11 14.24
CA TYR A 320 -5.01 -11.97 15.07
C TYR A 320 -5.86 -10.99 14.27
N TYR A 321 -6.92 -10.46 14.87
CA TYR A 321 -7.86 -9.55 14.24
C TYR A 321 -8.40 -8.52 15.22
N ASP A 322 -9.02 -7.47 14.70
CA ASP A 322 -9.98 -6.64 15.42
C ASP A 322 -11.35 -6.80 14.76
N SER A 323 -12.41 -6.35 15.42
CA SER A 323 -13.70 -6.13 14.75
C SER A 323 -13.53 -5.08 13.64
N GLY A 324 -14.13 -5.32 12.49
CA GLY A 324 -14.07 -4.49 11.29
C GLY A 324 -15.45 -4.05 10.81
N ASP A 325 -15.53 -3.67 9.54
CA ASP A 325 -16.78 -3.33 8.89
C ASP A 325 -17.70 -4.55 8.68
N THR A 326 -18.98 -4.29 8.41
CA THR A 326 -19.90 -5.35 8.02
C THR A 326 -19.40 -6.06 6.75
N GLY A 327 -19.29 -7.39 6.81
CA GLY A 327 -18.75 -8.21 5.73
C GLY A 327 -17.27 -7.92 5.43
N GLN A 328 -16.50 -7.57 6.45
CA GLN A 328 -15.07 -7.29 6.31
C GLN A 328 -14.26 -8.53 5.92
N THR A 329 -14.65 -9.71 6.39
CA THR A 329 -13.99 -10.98 6.09
C THR A 329 -14.93 -11.98 5.48
N TRP A 330 -14.36 -12.74 4.55
CA TRP A 330 -14.87 -14.00 4.05
C TRP A 330 -14.07 -15.18 4.64
N GLU A 331 -14.75 -16.27 4.97
CA GLU A 331 -14.13 -17.54 5.40
C GLU A 331 -14.72 -18.72 4.59
N GLU A 332 -13.87 -19.69 4.20
CA GLU A 332 -14.28 -20.94 3.53
C GLU A 332 -13.50 -22.13 4.09
N GLN A 333 -14.20 -23.23 4.35
CA GLN A 333 -13.61 -24.51 4.75
C GLN A 333 -12.95 -25.18 3.54
N MET A 334 -11.66 -24.93 3.34
CA MET A 334 -10.86 -25.52 2.26
C MET A 334 -9.75 -26.44 2.77
N VAL A 335 -9.51 -27.52 2.02
CA VAL A 335 -8.34 -28.39 2.19
C VAL A 335 -7.09 -27.64 1.69
N TYR A 336 -6.03 -27.67 2.49
CA TYR A 336 -4.77 -27.05 2.11
C TYR A 336 -4.23 -27.64 0.80
N GLY A 337 -4.09 -26.79 -0.22
CA GLY A 337 -3.77 -27.27 -1.57
C GLY A 337 -3.53 -26.13 -2.57
N PRO A 338 -3.57 -26.39 -3.88
CA PRO A 338 -3.52 -25.35 -4.90
C PRO A 338 -4.64 -24.31 -4.68
N TRP A 339 -4.37 -23.05 -5.05
CA TRP A 339 -5.40 -22.01 -5.01
C TRP A 339 -6.53 -22.33 -5.99
N PRO A 340 -7.81 -22.25 -5.56
CA PRO A 340 -8.93 -22.41 -6.48
C PRO A 340 -9.01 -21.22 -7.46
N ALA A 341 -9.69 -21.39 -8.59
CA ALA A 341 -9.88 -20.32 -9.57
C ALA A 341 -10.83 -19.23 -9.05
N THR A 342 -11.78 -19.61 -8.21
CA THR A 342 -12.78 -18.76 -7.56
C THR A 342 -13.02 -19.26 -6.14
N ILE A 343 -13.33 -18.37 -5.22
CA ILE A 343 -13.80 -18.71 -3.87
C ILE A 343 -15.32 -18.67 -3.78
N PHE A 344 -15.90 -19.45 -2.87
CA PHE A 344 -17.33 -19.47 -2.61
C PHE A 344 -17.61 -18.74 -1.30
N ASN A 345 -18.55 -17.78 -1.32
CA ASN A 345 -18.84 -16.95 -0.16
C ASN A 345 -19.71 -17.73 0.84
N GLU A 346 -19.07 -18.54 1.70
CA GLU A 346 -19.79 -19.38 2.67
C GLU A 346 -20.20 -18.59 3.92
N PHE A 347 -19.31 -17.72 4.43
CA PHE A 347 -19.56 -16.92 5.64
C PHE A 347 -18.98 -15.51 5.51
N GLU A 348 -19.77 -14.50 5.87
CA GLU A 348 -19.32 -13.13 6.05
C GLU A 348 -19.26 -12.82 7.55
N VAL A 349 -18.09 -12.40 8.02
CA VAL A 349 -17.86 -12.00 9.40
C VAL A 349 -17.14 -10.66 9.48
N ASP A 350 -17.39 -9.91 10.54
CA ASP A 350 -16.94 -8.52 10.69
C ASP A 350 -15.56 -8.46 11.34
N ARG A 351 -14.60 -9.23 10.82
CA ARG A 351 -13.23 -9.33 11.36
C ARG A 351 -12.23 -8.66 10.43
N LYS A 352 -11.34 -7.82 10.95
CA LYS A 352 -10.23 -7.19 10.22
C LYS A 352 -8.93 -7.87 10.63
N TYR A 353 -8.54 -8.91 9.88
CA TYR A 353 -7.33 -9.68 10.18
C TYR A 353 -6.05 -8.88 9.99
N SER A 354 -5.04 -9.21 10.81
CA SER A 354 -3.69 -8.65 10.77
C SER A 354 -2.89 -9.22 9.59
N ILE A 355 -3.32 -8.88 8.37
CA ILE A 355 -2.72 -9.28 7.11
C ILE A 355 -2.68 -8.07 6.17
N TYR A 356 -1.63 -7.93 5.36
CA TYR A 356 -1.51 -6.82 4.41
C TYR A 356 -0.59 -7.15 3.24
N CYS A 357 -0.75 -6.40 2.14
CA CYS A 357 0.12 -6.52 0.96
C CYS A 357 1.21 -5.46 0.97
N THR A 358 2.37 -5.82 0.42
CA THR A 358 3.43 -4.88 0.04
C THR A 358 3.57 -4.82 -1.47
N TYR A 359 3.64 -3.61 -2.02
CA TYR A 359 3.70 -3.36 -3.45
C TYR A 359 5.03 -2.73 -3.86
N THR A 360 5.46 -2.98 -5.09
CA THR A 360 6.36 -2.08 -5.79
C THR A 360 5.53 -1.03 -6.51
N ALA A 361 5.72 0.25 -6.18
CA ALA A 361 4.99 1.33 -6.85
C ALA A 361 5.29 1.30 -8.35
N SER A 362 4.26 1.42 -9.19
CA SER A 362 4.48 1.72 -10.59
C SER A 362 5.17 3.08 -10.67
N GLY A 363 6.45 3.13 -11.04
CA GLY A 363 7.18 4.39 -11.14
C GLY A 363 6.38 5.42 -11.97
N PRO A 364 6.53 6.74 -11.70
CA PRO A 364 5.67 7.76 -12.27
C PRO A 364 5.62 7.63 -13.80
N THR A 365 4.40 7.50 -14.33
CA THR A 365 4.19 7.54 -15.77
C THR A 365 4.12 9.01 -16.17
N TYR A 366 5.27 9.61 -16.50
CA TYR A 366 5.30 10.95 -17.07
C TYR A 366 4.68 10.91 -18.47
N THR A 367 3.40 11.29 -18.56
CA THR A 367 2.70 11.49 -19.84
C THR A 367 2.72 12.99 -20.12
N LEU A 368 3.54 13.41 -21.09
CA LEU A 368 3.47 14.76 -21.62
C LEU A 368 2.42 14.75 -22.74
N THR A 369 1.22 15.22 -22.43
CA THR A 369 0.14 15.41 -23.42
C THR A 369 0.12 16.88 -23.78
N THR A 370 0.37 17.23 -25.04
CA THR A 370 0.17 18.60 -25.55
C THR A 370 -1.12 18.59 -26.37
N GLU A 371 -2.15 19.30 -25.94
CA GLU A 371 -3.25 19.70 -26.83
C GLU A 371 -2.87 20.94 -27.65
N VAL A 372 -3.69 21.23 -28.67
CA VAL A 372 -3.47 22.12 -29.82
C VAL A 372 -2.51 23.28 -29.53
N GLY A 373 -1.27 23.17 -30.04
CA GLY A 373 -0.25 24.20 -29.90
C GLY A 373 1.13 23.76 -30.39
N THR A 374 2.04 24.72 -30.53
CA THR A 374 3.46 24.45 -30.84
C THR A 374 4.25 24.41 -29.54
N PHE A 375 4.88 23.27 -29.25
CA PHE A 375 5.80 23.12 -28.12
C PHE A 375 7.24 22.98 -28.66
N THR A 376 8.07 23.97 -28.36
CA THR A 376 9.50 23.96 -28.72
C THR A 376 10.34 23.88 -27.45
N LEU A 377 11.07 22.79 -27.27
CA LEU A 377 12.08 22.69 -26.22
C LEU A 377 13.46 22.95 -26.83
N SER A 378 14.03 24.11 -26.48
CA SER A 378 15.34 24.57 -26.95
C SER A 378 16.34 24.67 -25.80
N GLY A 379 17.46 23.94 -25.85
CA GLY A 379 18.50 24.06 -24.82
C GLY A 379 19.57 22.96 -24.83
N LYS A 380 20.57 23.11 -23.95
CA LYS A 380 21.58 22.08 -23.65
C LYS A 380 21.04 21.13 -22.59
N ALA A 381 20.34 20.07 -23.02
CA ALA A 381 19.67 19.14 -22.11
C ALA A 381 20.63 18.09 -21.49
N THR A 382 20.79 18.11 -20.17
CA THR A 382 21.40 17.01 -19.41
C THR A 382 20.45 15.81 -19.33
N VAL A 383 20.43 15.00 -20.39
CA VAL A 383 20.04 13.57 -20.48
C VAL A 383 18.62 13.15 -19.99
N LEU A 384 17.66 13.06 -20.90
CA LEU A 384 16.48 12.17 -20.78
C LEU A 384 16.91 10.70 -20.98
N LYS A 385 16.97 9.91 -19.90
CA LYS A 385 17.49 8.51 -19.96
C LYS A 385 16.48 7.49 -20.53
N VAL A 386 15.17 7.68 -20.32
CA VAL A 386 14.11 6.74 -20.74
C VAL A 386 12.82 7.50 -21.06
N SER A 387 12.24 7.28 -22.24
CA SER A 387 10.86 7.69 -22.55
C SER A 387 9.98 6.47 -22.87
N ARG A 388 8.83 6.35 -22.20
CA ARG A 388 7.91 5.20 -22.34
C ARG A 388 6.80 5.45 -23.37
N LYS A 389 6.20 6.65 -23.39
CA LYS A 389 5.17 7.06 -24.35
C LYS A 389 5.23 8.58 -24.55
N MET A 390 5.48 9.03 -25.77
CA MET A 390 5.27 10.45 -26.17
C MET A 390 4.31 10.46 -27.36
N VAL A 391 3.23 11.23 -27.24
CA VAL A 391 2.18 11.34 -28.25
C VAL A 391 1.96 12.81 -28.57
N ALA A 392 2.12 13.18 -29.83
CA ALA A 392 1.61 14.45 -30.35
C ALA A 392 0.22 14.19 -30.96
N SER A 393 -0.83 14.64 -30.27
CA SER A 393 -2.23 14.48 -30.72
C SER A 393 -2.51 15.43 -31.90
N VAL A 394 -2.37 16.74 -31.69
CA VAL A 394 -2.57 17.81 -32.70
C VAL A 394 -1.62 18.98 -32.40
N GLY A 395 -0.78 19.41 -33.35
CA GLY A 395 0.19 20.51 -33.16
C GLY A 395 1.64 20.19 -33.58
N THR A 396 2.58 21.11 -33.36
CA THR A 396 4.02 20.91 -33.65
C THR A 396 4.81 20.67 -32.36
N PHE A 397 5.47 19.54 -32.25
CA PHE A 397 6.48 19.28 -31.22
C PHE A 397 7.87 19.38 -31.84
N ALA A 398 8.70 20.33 -31.38
CA ALA A 398 10.06 20.49 -31.82
C ALA A 398 11.04 20.35 -30.63
N LEU A 399 11.99 19.42 -30.75
CA LEU A 399 13.13 19.33 -29.84
C LEU A 399 14.38 19.75 -30.61
N THR A 400 14.94 20.92 -30.26
CA THR A 400 16.06 21.55 -30.97
C THR A 400 17.20 21.89 -30.01
N GLY A 401 18.43 21.44 -30.25
CA GLY A 401 19.56 21.88 -29.40
C GLY A 401 20.84 21.07 -29.54
N ILE A 402 21.79 21.37 -28.65
CA ILE A 402 23.03 20.59 -28.43
C ILE A 402 22.81 19.76 -27.16
N ALA A 403 22.21 18.56 -27.26
CA ALA A 403 22.43 17.41 -26.35
C ALA A 403 21.37 16.28 -26.47
N ALA A 404 21.77 15.10 -25.98
CA ALA A 404 21.00 13.95 -25.50
C ALA A 404 20.59 12.86 -26.52
N SER A 405 21.43 11.83 -26.58
CA SER A 405 21.07 10.49 -27.05
C SER A 405 19.90 9.88 -26.23
N LEU A 406 18.81 9.47 -26.88
CA LEU A 406 17.79 8.63 -26.23
C LEU A 406 18.26 7.17 -26.20
N LYS A 407 18.60 6.65 -25.02
CA LYS A 407 19.07 5.26 -24.87
C LYS A 407 17.96 4.24 -25.19
N VAL A 408 16.71 4.52 -24.79
CA VAL A 408 15.55 3.66 -25.06
C VAL A 408 14.29 4.51 -25.26
N ALA A 409 13.60 4.30 -26.40
CA ALA A 409 12.28 4.83 -26.69
C ALA A 409 11.32 3.69 -27.05
N ARG A 410 10.22 3.53 -26.29
CA ARG A 410 9.27 2.42 -26.50
C ARG A 410 8.17 2.75 -27.53
N LYS A 411 7.55 3.93 -27.45
CA LYS A 411 6.54 4.39 -28.43
C LYS A 411 6.62 5.91 -28.61
N LEU A 412 6.97 6.35 -29.82
CA LEU A 412 6.78 7.74 -30.26
C LEU A 412 5.69 7.74 -31.34
N THR A 413 4.66 8.56 -31.17
CA THR A 413 3.54 8.62 -32.12
C THR A 413 3.18 10.05 -32.45
N ALA A 414 3.28 10.40 -33.73
CA ALA A 414 2.72 11.64 -34.27
C ALA A 414 1.37 11.30 -34.91
N SER A 415 0.27 11.74 -34.29
CA SER A 415 -1.05 11.33 -34.74
C SER A 415 -1.62 12.22 -35.84
N VAL A 416 -1.69 13.55 -35.64
CA VAL A 416 -2.15 14.55 -36.64
C VAL A 416 -1.20 15.77 -36.74
N GLY A 417 -0.06 15.76 -36.03
CA GLY A 417 0.85 16.91 -35.89
C GLY A 417 2.28 16.69 -36.41
N THR A 418 3.10 17.74 -36.40
CA THR A 418 4.53 17.68 -36.79
C THR A 418 5.39 17.34 -35.56
N PHE A 419 6.26 16.34 -35.66
CA PHE A 419 7.26 16.00 -34.65
C PHE A 419 8.66 16.16 -35.26
N ASN A 420 9.38 17.19 -34.83
CA ASN A 420 10.74 17.49 -35.30
C ASN A 420 11.76 17.22 -34.18
N LEU A 421 12.78 16.44 -34.49
CA LEU A 421 13.95 16.23 -33.64
C LEU A 421 15.20 16.68 -34.41
N THR A 422 15.81 17.79 -34.00
CA THR A 422 16.95 18.41 -34.72
C THR A 422 18.13 18.69 -33.79
N GLY A 423 19.36 18.26 -34.14
CA GLY A 423 20.55 18.59 -33.35
C GLY A 423 21.89 17.95 -33.78
N ILE A 424 22.98 18.34 -33.12
CA ILE A 424 24.30 17.70 -33.24
C ILE A 424 24.30 16.47 -32.31
N ALA A 425 24.34 15.26 -32.89
CA ALA A 425 24.19 13.90 -32.29
C ALA A 425 22.76 13.43 -31.92
N ALA A 426 21.80 13.53 -32.84
CA ALA A 426 20.43 13.01 -32.68
C ALA A 426 20.31 11.49 -32.93
N GLY A 427 20.75 10.65 -31.97
CA GLY A 427 20.69 9.18 -32.08
C GLY A 427 19.62 8.51 -31.20
N LEU A 428 18.85 7.57 -31.75
CA LEU A 428 18.06 6.60 -30.97
C LEU A 428 18.76 5.23 -30.93
N PHE A 429 19.12 4.77 -29.73
CA PHE A 429 19.89 3.53 -29.56
C PHE A 429 19.01 2.27 -29.60
N LYS A 430 17.78 2.34 -29.05
CA LYS A 430 16.78 1.27 -29.09
C LYS A 430 15.37 1.86 -29.26
N GLY A 431 14.88 1.90 -30.50
CA GLY A 431 13.52 2.30 -30.83
C GLY A 431 12.63 1.08 -31.09
N TYR A 432 11.57 0.90 -30.30
CA TYR A 432 10.65 -0.23 -30.50
C TYR A 432 9.58 0.10 -31.55
N VAL A 433 8.88 1.23 -31.43
CA VAL A 433 7.82 1.63 -32.36
C VAL A 433 7.86 3.14 -32.61
N LEU A 434 8.07 3.53 -33.87
CA LEU A 434 7.92 4.91 -34.36
C LEU A 434 6.78 4.95 -35.38
N VAL A 435 5.75 5.76 -35.12
CA VAL A 435 4.55 5.83 -35.97
C VAL A 435 4.19 7.28 -36.28
N ALA A 436 4.08 7.60 -37.56
CA ALA A 436 3.41 8.80 -38.06
C ALA A 436 2.08 8.36 -38.69
N SER A 437 0.95 8.58 -38.02
CA SER A 437 -0.34 8.16 -38.59
C SER A 437 -0.86 9.14 -39.63
N VAL A 438 -0.93 10.43 -39.32
CA VAL A 438 -1.45 11.50 -40.21
C VAL A 438 -0.56 12.76 -40.22
N GLY A 439 0.53 12.81 -39.43
CA GLY A 439 1.42 13.97 -39.28
C GLY A 439 2.83 13.80 -39.88
N VAL A 440 3.67 14.84 -39.77
CA VAL A 440 5.07 14.80 -40.25
C VAL A 440 6.01 14.41 -39.11
N PHE A 441 6.89 13.44 -39.31
CA PHE A 441 7.98 13.11 -38.37
C PHE A 441 9.32 13.38 -39.06
N THR A 442 10.08 14.34 -38.54
CA THR A 442 11.40 14.71 -39.08
C THR A 442 12.48 14.45 -38.04
N LEU A 443 13.54 13.74 -38.43
CA LEU A 443 14.76 13.58 -37.64
C LEU A 443 15.95 14.12 -38.44
N THR A 444 16.56 15.22 -37.97
CA THR A 444 17.66 15.91 -38.68
C THR A 444 18.89 16.10 -37.79
N GLY A 445 20.10 15.78 -38.24
CA GLY A 445 21.29 16.06 -37.42
C GLY A 445 22.65 15.61 -37.94
N VAL A 446 23.72 16.11 -37.31
CA VAL A 446 25.09 15.59 -37.48
C VAL A 446 25.19 14.32 -36.62
N SER A 447 25.30 13.14 -37.23
CA SER A 447 25.18 11.79 -36.61
C SER A 447 23.74 11.37 -36.22
N ALA A 448 22.80 11.43 -37.17
CA ALA A 448 21.43 10.93 -36.99
C ALA A 448 21.34 9.40 -37.20
N GLY A 449 21.80 8.60 -36.23
CA GLY A 449 21.82 7.13 -36.33
C GLY A 449 20.67 6.42 -35.60
N LEU A 450 20.01 5.46 -36.25
CA LEU A 450 19.12 4.46 -35.63
C LEU A 450 19.86 3.13 -35.51
N LYS A 451 20.24 2.71 -34.29
CA LYS A 451 20.99 1.45 -34.11
C LYS A 451 20.10 0.20 -34.20
N ILE A 452 18.91 0.24 -33.61
CA ILE A 452 17.92 -0.85 -33.67
C ILE A 452 16.52 -0.23 -33.73
N ALA A 453 15.81 -0.46 -34.83
CA ALA A 453 14.40 -0.08 -35.00
C ALA A 453 13.56 -1.33 -35.32
N ARG A 454 12.56 -1.66 -34.47
CA ARG A 454 11.71 -2.84 -34.73
C ARG A 454 10.58 -2.55 -35.73
N LYS A 455 9.96 -1.36 -35.68
CA LYS A 455 8.88 -0.95 -36.59
C LYS A 455 8.93 0.56 -36.85
N LEU A 456 9.06 0.94 -38.13
CA LEU A 456 8.79 2.29 -38.63
C LEU A 456 7.53 2.24 -39.48
N THR A 457 6.55 3.10 -39.21
CA THR A 457 5.30 3.12 -39.97
C THR A 457 4.84 4.54 -40.25
N ALA A 458 4.61 4.83 -41.54
CA ALA A 458 3.93 6.02 -42.01
C ALA A 458 2.62 5.59 -42.68
N SER A 459 1.46 5.77 -42.00
CA SER A 459 0.19 5.30 -42.60
C SER A 459 -0.37 6.31 -43.60
N VAL A 460 -0.40 7.60 -43.26
CA VAL A 460 -0.91 8.72 -44.08
C VAL A 460 0.00 9.97 -44.02
N GLY A 461 1.00 10.00 -43.13
CA GLY A 461 1.93 11.14 -42.94
C GLY A 461 3.31 10.98 -43.60
N THR A 462 4.19 11.98 -43.44
CA THR A 462 5.57 11.96 -43.97
C THR A 462 6.58 11.62 -42.87
N PHE A 463 7.50 10.68 -43.15
CA PHE A 463 8.65 10.40 -42.29
C PHE A 463 9.94 10.80 -43.03
N THR A 464 10.70 11.75 -42.48
CA THR A 464 11.95 12.24 -43.06
C THR A 464 13.11 12.02 -42.11
N LEU A 465 14.19 11.41 -42.60
CA LEU A 465 15.45 11.26 -41.89
C LEU A 465 16.58 11.90 -42.72
N THR A 466 17.23 12.94 -42.19
CA THR A 466 18.29 13.69 -42.89
C THR A 466 19.53 13.93 -42.02
N GLY A 467 20.75 13.64 -42.49
CA GLY A 467 21.95 13.89 -41.66
C GLY A 467 23.30 13.44 -42.21
N ILE A 468 24.37 13.76 -41.46
CA ILE A 468 25.75 13.29 -41.70
C ILE A 468 25.97 11.99 -40.89
N ASN A 469 26.43 10.92 -41.56
CA ASN A 469 26.47 9.49 -41.18
C ASN A 469 26.60 9.08 -39.68
N THR A 470 25.76 8.12 -39.23
CA THR A 470 26.17 6.80 -38.68
C THR A 470 25.03 5.74 -38.81
N GLY A 471 24.84 5.20 -40.02
CA GLY A 471 24.13 3.95 -40.40
C GLY A 471 22.87 3.46 -39.65
N LEU A 472 21.78 3.19 -40.41
CA LEU A 472 20.66 2.32 -39.98
C LEU A 472 21.14 0.86 -39.95
N LYS A 473 21.48 0.32 -38.77
CA LYS A 473 22.10 -1.02 -38.69
C LYS A 473 21.10 -2.19 -38.80
N ILE A 474 19.93 -2.08 -38.17
CA ILE A 474 18.89 -3.12 -38.19
C ILE A 474 17.51 -2.48 -38.17
N ALA A 475 16.75 -2.65 -39.27
CA ALA A 475 15.31 -2.40 -39.34
C ALA A 475 14.57 -3.70 -39.65
N ARG A 476 13.61 -4.11 -38.81
CA ARG A 476 12.86 -5.37 -39.02
C ARG A 476 11.61 -5.19 -39.91
N LYS A 477 11.00 -4.00 -39.91
CA LYS A 477 9.83 -3.69 -40.75
C LYS A 477 9.75 -2.19 -41.04
N LEU A 478 9.80 -1.85 -42.32
CA LEU A 478 9.46 -0.54 -42.88
C LEU A 478 8.12 -0.70 -43.59
N THR A 479 7.16 0.19 -43.34
CA THR A 479 5.85 0.12 -44.01
C THR A 479 5.32 1.52 -44.26
N ALA A 480 5.09 1.83 -45.53
CA ALA A 480 4.32 2.97 -45.99
C ALA A 480 3.10 2.43 -46.73
N THR A 481 1.89 2.72 -46.24
CA THR A 481 0.64 2.35 -46.95
C THR A 481 0.22 3.46 -47.90
N THR A 482 0.14 4.70 -47.41
CA THR A 482 -0.28 5.89 -48.18
C THR A 482 0.59 7.12 -47.93
N GLY A 483 1.59 7.04 -47.04
CA GLY A 483 2.50 8.13 -46.66
C GLY A 483 3.86 8.08 -47.37
N VAL A 484 4.67 9.14 -47.20
CA VAL A 484 5.99 9.29 -47.84
C VAL A 484 7.11 8.98 -46.84
N PHE A 485 8.11 8.18 -47.25
CA PHE A 485 9.32 7.91 -46.47
C PHE A 485 10.54 8.47 -47.23
N VAL A 486 11.21 9.47 -46.65
CA VAL A 486 12.38 10.13 -47.25
C VAL A 486 13.62 9.86 -46.39
N LEU A 487 14.68 9.35 -47.03
CA LEU A 487 16.00 9.16 -46.44
C LEU A 487 17.03 9.89 -47.29
N THR A 488 17.67 10.93 -46.76
CA THR A 488 18.66 11.74 -47.48
C THR A 488 19.89 12.04 -46.61
N GLY A 489 21.09 12.03 -47.18
CA GLY A 489 22.33 12.26 -46.41
C GLY A 489 23.59 11.81 -47.15
N ILE A 490 24.76 12.15 -46.62
CA ILE A 490 26.06 11.72 -47.14
C ILE A 490 26.39 10.32 -46.56
N ASP A 491 26.74 9.35 -47.41
CA ASP A 491 26.97 7.91 -47.14
C ASP A 491 25.74 7.08 -46.67
N VAL A 492 24.66 7.04 -47.47
CA VAL A 492 23.54 6.11 -47.23
C VAL A 492 23.86 4.72 -47.77
N VAL A 493 24.25 3.77 -46.89
CA VAL A 493 24.38 2.35 -47.23
C VAL A 493 23.31 1.54 -46.49
N LEU A 494 22.37 0.94 -47.23
CA LEU A 494 21.46 -0.09 -46.73
C LEU A 494 22.12 -1.46 -46.87
N THR A 495 22.61 -2.04 -45.77
CA THR A 495 23.10 -3.43 -45.76
C THR A 495 22.03 -4.34 -45.19
N TYR A 496 21.50 -5.24 -46.03
CA TYR A 496 20.60 -6.32 -45.62
C TYR A 496 21.34 -7.66 -45.75
N THR A 497 21.46 -8.39 -44.64
CA THR A 497 21.99 -9.77 -44.66
C THR A 497 20.87 -10.73 -44.29
N ALA A 498 20.33 -11.46 -45.26
CA ALA A 498 19.43 -12.58 -45.00
C ALA A 498 20.25 -13.80 -44.61
N ILE A 499 20.07 -14.30 -43.38
CA ILE A 499 20.44 -15.68 -43.05
C ILE A 499 19.25 -16.54 -43.49
N SER A 500 19.36 -17.17 -44.65
CA SER A 500 18.37 -18.14 -45.12
C SER A 500 18.61 -19.50 -44.46
N ILE A 501 17.72 -19.90 -43.54
CA ILE A 501 17.51 -21.30 -43.19
C ILE A 501 16.56 -21.88 -44.25
N VAL A 502 17.08 -22.70 -45.16
CA VAL A 502 16.26 -23.41 -46.15
C VAL A 502 15.81 -24.74 -45.54
N ALA A 503 14.57 -24.80 -45.05
CA ALA A 503 13.83 -26.04 -44.94
C ALA A 503 12.99 -26.22 -46.21
N ARG A 504 13.35 -27.16 -47.09
CA ARG A 504 12.51 -27.56 -48.22
C ARG A 504 11.83 -28.89 -47.90
N LYS A 505 10.50 -28.89 -47.88
CA LYS A 505 9.69 -30.11 -48.00
C LYS A 505 8.42 -29.83 -48.83
N PHE A 506 8.36 -30.44 -50.03
CA PHE A 506 7.18 -31.00 -50.74
C PHE A 506 6.12 -29.99 -51.31
N ILE A 507 5.38 -30.13 -52.44
CA ILE A 507 4.89 -31.22 -53.33
C ILE A 507 4.71 -30.74 -54.81
N ARG A 508 4.72 -31.71 -55.74
CA ARG A 508 4.42 -31.76 -57.19
C ARG A 508 3.17 -31.01 -57.72
N SER A 509 3.25 -30.60 -59.00
CA SER A 509 2.14 -30.66 -59.97
C SER A 509 2.67 -30.90 -61.40
N LYS A 510 2.02 -31.79 -62.16
CA LYS A 510 2.35 -32.26 -63.53
C LYS A 510 1.63 -31.43 -64.61
N ARG A 511 2.30 -31.20 -65.76
CA ARG A 511 1.83 -31.37 -67.17
C ARG A 511 2.97 -30.93 -68.13
N LYS A 512 3.67 -31.83 -68.87
CA LYS A 512 3.49 -32.22 -70.30
C LYS A 512 3.09 -31.02 -71.20
N SER A 513 3.68 -30.69 -72.35
CA SER A 513 4.54 -31.33 -73.37
C SER A 513 5.00 -30.21 -74.35
N LEU A 514 6.13 -30.24 -75.06
CA LEU A 514 6.36 -30.96 -76.34
C LEU A 514 7.85 -30.84 -76.74
N GLN A 515 8.35 -31.89 -77.42
CA GLN A 515 9.71 -32.03 -77.96
C GLN A 515 9.86 -31.44 -79.37
N HIS A 516 11.05 -30.91 -79.69
CA HIS A 516 11.92 -31.24 -80.85
C HIS A 516 12.98 -30.13 -81.05
N TYR A 517 14.11 -30.28 -81.74
CA TYR A 517 15.18 -31.28 -81.92
C TYR A 517 16.16 -30.55 -82.89
N ILE A 518 17.49 -30.63 -82.65
CA ILE A 518 18.64 -30.27 -83.53
C ILE A 518 18.76 -28.79 -84.02
N ARG A 519 19.91 -28.17 -84.30
CA ARG A 519 21.26 -28.61 -84.70
C ARG A 519 22.25 -27.43 -84.54
N LYS A 520 23.45 -27.68 -84.02
CA LYS A 520 24.67 -26.86 -84.23
C LYS A 520 25.05 -26.91 -85.73
N PRO A 521 25.69 -25.88 -86.34
CA PRO A 521 27.15 -25.62 -86.22
C PRO A 521 27.45 -24.09 -86.19
N ARG A 522 28.65 -23.57 -85.96
CA ARG A 522 30.03 -24.09 -85.99
C ARG A 522 30.85 -23.26 -85.00
#